data_AF-A0A9P5Y3C1-F1
#
_entry.id   AF-A0A9P5Y3C1-F1
#
_cell.length_a   1.000
_cell.length_b   1.000
_cell.length_c   1.000
_cell.angle_alpha   90.00
_cell.angle_beta   90.00
_cell.angle_gamma   90.00
#
_symmetry.space_group_name_H-M   'P 1'
#
loop_
_entity.id
_entity.type
_entity.pdbx_description
1 polymer ?
#
loop_
_entity_poly.entity_id
_entity_poly.type
_entity_poly.pdbx_seq_one_letter_code
_entity_poly.pdbx_strand_id
1 'polypeptide(L)'
;MSERPIDRIPFDIWENISHFLPSAVLTTLAEVSQPFHIIATRARYEVLKFVKFDRYTKWLCQNLGDPKFGRCDVVRRLEITPWLVKPRVKSYRNQGVNLWRIVTHLFDPDCETREMNELTRKRVKKEVDRISEVVKKLSNVTEYKLGWDQNRGYHPEFFHAFLCPVLTRMWDRLVILSLKVPPEALQSLASISLPRLQELEVTVCTLDLKRKEVDGIFDSFTVFVNNLFPTLRSLCISSVLPSQFLDFSRFFNHLGFFPQLDTFRFSIPFDGAHLSSPVVLSKFLTKHQKTLRHLQLTVSRCGTYDIPLPPSSKYWIPNILASLGTPGPQLHEIHLALRPLKADLAPVASLLRQHARTLKSLTLVDRRLTYQEVQFILDAVIDPVSETCSLRHLHLRICHLSPPFLDLLSSRLPRLAHLELDFAEVVATAAHVNSNYPAHSKRAELTSFKKKVWDRRASYAEWELETLSVSQGPSTYLWLAELQGLFEKCVPGLQFKELLPSAC
;
A
#
# COMPACT_ATOMS: atom_id res chain seq x y z
N MET A 1 -50.31 -11.74 15.81
CA MET A 1 -49.05 -10.97 15.91
C MET A 1 -48.74 -10.47 14.52
N SER A 2 -48.74 -9.15 14.30
CA SER A 2 -48.39 -8.58 13.00
C SER A 2 -46.91 -8.77 12.76
N GLU A 3 -46.52 -9.47 11.69
CA GLU A 3 -45.14 -9.52 11.22
C GLU A 3 -44.62 -8.08 11.04
N ARG A 4 -43.38 -7.83 11.46
CA ARG A 4 -42.79 -6.51 11.29
C ARG A 4 -42.51 -6.31 9.80
N PRO A 5 -42.68 -5.10 9.24
CA PRO A 5 -42.42 -4.83 7.83
C PRO A 5 -41.02 -5.26 7.36
N ILE A 6 -40.04 -5.26 8.26
CA ILE A 6 -38.65 -5.69 8.01
C ILE A 6 -38.54 -7.16 7.61
N ASP A 7 -39.43 -8.01 8.11
CA ASP A 7 -39.38 -9.46 7.87
C ASP A 7 -39.90 -9.84 6.47
N ARG A 8 -40.49 -8.88 5.74
CA ARG A 8 -40.99 -9.07 4.36
C ARG A 8 -39.95 -8.83 3.28
N ILE A 9 -38.81 -8.23 3.62
CA ILE A 9 -37.75 -7.90 2.65
C ILE A 9 -36.82 -9.12 2.53
N PRO A 10 -36.62 -9.69 1.31
CA PRO A 10 -35.70 -10.79 1.09
C PRO A 10 -34.27 -10.51 1.59
N PHE A 11 -33.59 -11.56 2.06
CA PHE A 11 -32.22 -11.45 2.59
C PHE A 11 -31.25 -10.80 1.59
N ASP A 12 -31.34 -11.16 0.32
CA ASP A 12 -30.46 -10.63 -0.74
C ASP A 12 -30.58 -9.10 -0.90
N ILE A 13 -31.76 -8.54 -0.63
CA ILE A 13 -31.95 -7.08 -0.62
C ILE A 13 -31.24 -6.46 0.57
N TRP A 14 -31.34 -7.07 1.77
CA TRP A 14 -30.60 -6.61 2.95
C TRP A 14 -29.09 -6.72 2.77
N GLU A 15 -28.60 -7.81 2.18
CA GLU A 15 -27.19 -7.99 1.84
C GLU A 15 -26.72 -6.90 0.87
N ASN A 16 -27.50 -6.61 -0.17
CA ASN A 16 -27.19 -5.53 -1.12
C ASN A 16 -27.17 -4.15 -0.44
N ILE A 17 -28.16 -3.84 0.40
CA ILE A 17 -28.19 -2.60 1.19
C ILE A 17 -26.95 -2.50 2.09
N SER A 18 -26.51 -3.61 2.68
CA SER A 18 -25.39 -3.63 3.61
C SER A 18 -24.06 -3.21 2.97
N HIS A 19 -23.88 -3.42 1.67
CA HIS A 19 -22.68 -2.98 0.94
C HIS A 19 -22.52 -1.45 0.88
N PHE A 20 -23.61 -0.70 1.11
CA PHE A 20 -23.59 0.76 1.16
C PHE A 20 -23.39 1.31 2.58
N LEU A 21 -23.37 0.45 3.60
CA LEU A 21 -23.22 0.86 4.99
C LEU A 21 -21.78 0.66 5.47
N PRO A 22 -21.20 1.62 6.23
CA PRO A 22 -19.90 1.42 6.86
C PRO A 22 -19.91 0.21 7.80
N SER A 23 -18.83 -0.56 7.87
CA SER A 23 -18.74 -1.75 8.73
C SER A 23 -19.03 -1.45 10.21
N ALA A 24 -18.69 -0.24 10.68
CA ALA A 24 -19.00 0.22 12.03
C ALA A 24 -20.51 0.37 12.30
N VAL A 25 -21.30 0.70 11.27
CA VAL A 25 -22.76 0.77 11.36
C VAL A 25 -23.35 -0.64 11.33
N LEU A 26 -22.85 -1.51 10.44
CA LEU A 26 -23.33 -2.90 10.32
C LEU A 26 -23.24 -3.66 11.64
N THR A 27 -22.18 -3.48 12.42
CA THR A 27 -22.04 -4.16 13.72
C THR A 27 -23.11 -3.77 14.73
N THR A 28 -23.64 -2.55 14.66
CA THR A 28 -24.74 -2.08 15.54
C THR A 28 -26.10 -2.64 15.13
N LEU A 29 -26.27 -3.02 13.87
CA LEU A 29 -27.53 -3.55 13.34
C LEU A 29 -27.78 -5.02 13.73
N ALA A 30 -26.82 -5.69 14.38
CA ALA A 30 -26.90 -7.10 14.74
C ALA A 30 -28.09 -7.45 15.64
N GLU A 31 -28.65 -6.47 16.36
CA GLU A 31 -29.78 -6.62 17.29
C GLU A 31 -31.15 -6.30 16.66
N VAL A 32 -31.17 -5.74 15.44
CA VAL A 32 -32.40 -5.24 14.80
C VAL A 32 -33.24 -6.38 14.22
N SER A 33 -32.61 -7.30 13.50
CA SER A 33 -33.27 -8.44 12.86
C SER A 33 -32.29 -9.59 12.60
N GLN A 34 -32.81 -10.79 12.34
CA GLN A 34 -31.97 -11.96 12.01
C GLN A 34 -31.13 -11.77 10.73
N PRO A 35 -31.65 -11.19 9.62
CA PRO A 35 -30.82 -10.86 8.46
C PRO A 35 -29.64 -9.95 8.81
N PHE A 36 -29.89 -8.88 9.57
CA PHE A 36 -28.81 -7.98 10.00
C PHE A 36 -27.85 -8.65 10.98
N HIS A 37 -28.31 -9.58 11.81
CA HIS A 37 -27.42 -10.39 12.65
C HIS A 37 -26.41 -11.18 11.81
N ILE A 38 -26.86 -11.82 10.73
CA ILE A 38 -26.00 -12.59 9.81
C ILE A 38 -25.02 -11.65 9.10
N ILE A 39 -25.52 -10.55 8.53
CA ILE A 39 -24.71 -9.55 7.83
C ILE A 39 -23.68 -8.92 8.76
N ALA A 40 -24.08 -8.51 9.96
CA ALA A 40 -23.20 -7.93 10.96
C ALA A 40 -22.14 -8.92 11.42
N THR A 41 -22.52 -10.19 11.60
CA THR A 41 -21.57 -11.27 11.92
C THR A 41 -20.58 -11.45 10.77
N ARG A 42 -21.05 -11.42 9.52
CA ARG A 42 -20.19 -11.49 8.33
C ARG A 42 -19.18 -10.35 8.29
N ALA A 43 -19.64 -9.11 8.34
CA ALA A 43 -18.79 -7.92 8.34
C ALA A 43 -17.79 -7.92 9.51
N ARG A 44 -18.19 -8.42 10.69
CA ARG A 44 -17.33 -8.46 11.88
C ARG A 44 -16.21 -9.51 11.80
N TYR A 45 -16.48 -10.67 11.22
CA TYR A 45 -15.55 -11.81 11.21
C TYR A 45 -14.90 -12.07 9.84
N GLU A 46 -15.30 -11.35 8.80
CA GLU A 46 -14.70 -11.45 7.46
C GLU A 46 -13.17 -11.27 7.50
N VAL A 47 -12.69 -10.33 8.33
CA VAL A 47 -11.27 -10.05 8.53
C VAL A 47 -10.84 -10.50 9.92
N LEU A 48 -10.03 -11.54 9.98
CA LEU A 48 -9.48 -12.09 11.21
C LEU A 48 -8.03 -11.64 11.42
N LYS A 49 -7.76 -10.90 12.50
CA LYS A 49 -6.43 -10.34 12.79
C LYS A 49 -5.82 -10.89 14.07
N PHE A 50 -4.60 -11.43 13.98
CA PHE A 50 -3.79 -11.90 15.11
C PHE A 50 -2.52 -11.06 15.24
N VAL A 51 -2.59 -9.98 16.02
CA VAL A 51 -1.47 -9.04 16.25
C VAL A 51 -0.84 -9.21 17.64
N LYS A 52 -1.56 -9.84 18.58
CA LYS A 52 -1.13 -10.12 19.95
C LYS A 52 -1.91 -11.31 20.51
N PHE A 53 -1.40 -11.94 21.57
CA PHE A 53 -2.09 -13.02 22.28
C PHE A 53 -2.61 -12.60 23.66
N ASP A 54 -3.72 -11.87 23.68
CA ASP A 54 -4.36 -11.40 24.91
C ASP A 54 -5.65 -12.18 25.25
N ARG A 55 -6.46 -11.65 26.18
CA ARG A 55 -7.74 -12.27 26.55
C ARG A 55 -8.72 -12.32 25.38
N TYR A 56 -8.71 -11.30 24.52
CA TYR A 56 -9.57 -11.23 23.35
C TYR A 56 -9.18 -12.28 22.32
N THR A 57 -7.88 -12.42 22.01
CA THR A 57 -7.40 -13.46 21.07
C THR A 57 -7.75 -14.87 21.56
N LYS A 58 -7.61 -15.14 22.87
CA LYS A 58 -8.01 -16.43 23.45
C LYS A 58 -9.51 -16.69 23.30
N TRP A 59 -10.33 -15.69 23.61
CA TRP A 59 -11.78 -15.77 23.43
C TRP A 59 -12.11 -16.02 21.96
N LEU A 60 -11.45 -15.31 21.03
CA LEU A 60 -11.64 -15.47 19.59
C LEU A 60 -11.30 -16.89 19.14
N CYS A 61 -10.17 -17.45 19.61
CA CYS A 61 -9.81 -18.84 19.29
C CYS A 61 -10.85 -19.85 19.80
N GLN A 62 -11.43 -19.62 20.98
CA GLN A 62 -12.46 -20.49 21.54
C GLN A 62 -13.79 -20.38 20.78
N ASN A 63 -14.21 -19.16 20.43
CA ASN A 63 -15.50 -18.92 19.80
C ASN A 63 -15.51 -19.25 18.31
N LEU A 64 -14.41 -19.00 17.59
CA LEU A 64 -14.29 -19.44 16.19
C LEU A 64 -14.27 -20.97 16.11
N GLY A 65 -13.67 -21.63 17.11
CA GLY A 65 -13.58 -23.09 17.13
C GLY A 65 -14.88 -23.82 17.45
N ASP A 66 -15.92 -23.11 17.91
CA ASP A 66 -17.19 -23.71 18.32
C ASP A 66 -18.14 -23.87 17.12
N PRO A 67 -18.50 -25.11 16.76
CA PRO A 67 -19.35 -25.40 15.60
C PRO A 67 -20.74 -24.76 15.71
N LYS A 68 -21.22 -24.43 16.92
CA LYS A 68 -22.53 -23.80 17.12
C LYS A 68 -22.61 -22.39 16.53
N PHE A 69 -21.49 -21.70 16.42
CA PHE A 69 -21.47 -20.33 15.93
C PHE A 69 -21.23 -20.22 14.42
N GLY A 70 -20.71 -21.26 13.76
CA GLY A 70 -20.50 -21.27 12.30
C GLY A 70 -19.84 -20.01 11.79
N ARG A 71 -18.70 -19.60 12.39
CA ARG A 71 -18.01 -18.34 12.04
C ARG A 71 -16.76 -18.56 11.20
N CYS A 72 -16.29 -19.80 11.06
CA CYS A 72 -15.04 -20.10 10.34
C CYS A 72 -15.16 -20.01 8.81
N ASP A 73 -16.35 -20.30 8.29
CA ASP A 73 -16.76 -20.18 6.89
C ASP A 73 -16.95 -18.71 6.47
N VAL A 74 -17.14 -17.81 7.42
CA VAL A 74 -17.28 -16.37 7.18
C VAL A 74 -15.93 -15.69 6.91
N VAL A 75 -14.83 -16.21 7.48
CA VAL A 75 -13.51 -15.58 7.40
C VAL A 75 -12.98 -15.66 5.97
N ARG A 76 -12.77 -14.50 5.33
CA ARG A 76 -12.20 -14.37 3.98
C ARG A 76 -10.75 -13.89 4.00
N ARG A 77 -10.42 -13.01 4.95
CA ARG A 77 -9.08 -12.43 5.10
C ARG A 77 -8.48 -12.82 6.45
N LEU A 78 -7.30 -13.41 6.42
CA LEU A 78 -6.52 -13.74 7.61
C LEU A 78 -5.26 -12.86 7.65
N GLU A 79 -5.07 -12.11 8.74
CA GLU A 79 -3.88 -11.32 8.99
C GLU A 79 -3.17 -11.81 10.25
N ILE A 80 -1.91 -12.21 10.14
CA ILE A 80 -1.08 -12.61 11.28
C ILE A 80 0.13 -11.68 11.35
N THR A 81 0.41 -11.15 12.53
CA THR A 81 1.63 -10.40 12.82
C THR A 81 2.21 -10.96 14.11
N PRO A 82 3.34 -11.71 14.05
CA PRO A 82 3.95 -12.29 15.24
C PRO A 82 4.22 -11.23 16.30
N TRP A 83 3.94 -11.58 17.55
CA TRP A 83 4.10 -10.69 18.70
C TRP A 83 5.26 -11.12 19.60
N LEU A 84 5.74 -10.16 20.39
CA LEU A 84 6.74 -10.42 21.41
C LEU A 84 6.12 -11.21 22.58
N VAL A 85 6.61 -12.42 22.81
CA VAL A 85 6.25 -13.22 23.99
C VAL A 85 7.25 -12.91 25.11
N LYS A 86 6.88 -11.99 25.99
CA LYS A 86 7.69 -11.71 27.19
C LYS A 86 7.63 -12.91 28.15
N PRO A 87 8.76 -13.36 28.71
CA PRO A 87 8.74 -14.34 29.77
C PRO A 87 7.98 -13.75 30.97
N ARG A 88 7.03 -14.50 31.52
CA ARG A 88 6.34 -14.12 32.75
C ARG A 88 6.99 -14.85 33.90
N VAL A 89 7.85 -14.16 34.65
CA VAL A 89 8.24 -14.63 35.97
C VAL A 89 6.99 -14.56 36.84
N LYS A 90 6.48 -15.70 37.31
CA LYS A 90 5.38 -15.71 38.27
C LYS A 90 5.92 -15.03 39.54
N SER A 91 5.43 -13.84 39.88
CA SER A 91 5.91 -13.09 41.05
C SER A 91 5.51 -13.73 42.39
N TYR A 92 4.69 -14.78 42.37
CA TYR A 92 4.39 -15.61 43.53
C TYR A 92 5.32 -16.82 43.56
N ARG A 93 6.46 -16.72 44.23
CA ARG A 93 7.27 -17.88 44.62
C ARG A 93 7.73 -17.75 46.07
N ASN A 94 7.50 -18.84 46.82
CA ASN A 94 7.93 -19.07 48.19
C ASN A 94 9.42 -18.73 48.38
N GLN A 95 9.77 -18.09 49.51
CA GLN A 95 11.14 -17.67 49.84
C GLN A 95 12.20 -18.77 49.64
N GLY A 96 11.85 -20.05 49.87
CA GLY A 96 12.76 -21.18 49.68
C GLY A 96 13.25 -21.39 48.25
N VAL A 97 12.47 -21.03 47.22
CA VAL A 97 12.89 -21.17 45.82
C VAL A 97 13.92 -20.10 45.43
N ASN A 98 13.94 -18.95 46.11
CA ASN A 98 14.96 -17.93 45.89
C ASN A 98 16.33 -18.36 46.41
N LEU A 99 16.40 -19.06 47.55
CA LEU A 99 17.68 -19.57 48.08
C LEU A 99 18.30 -20.61 47.15
N TRP A 100 17.50 -21.56 46.66
CA TRP A 100 17.98 -22.53 45.66
C TRP A 100 18.43 -21.86 44.37
N ARG A 101 17.76 -20.78 43.94
CA ARG A 101 18.20 -19.98 42.78
C ARG A 101 19.56 -19.34 42.98
N ILE A 102 19.80 -18.76 44.16
CA ILE A 102 21.11 -18.19 44.50
C ILE A 102 22.20 -19.26 44.42
N VAL A 103 21.94 -20.44 44.99
CA VAL A 103 22.89 -21.56 44.93
C VAL A 103 23.10 -22.03 43.49
N THR A 104 22.04 -22.24 42.70
CA THR A 104 22.19 -22.67 41.30
C THR A 104 22.89 -21.62 40.43
N HIS A 105 22.68 -20.33 40.69
CA HIS A 105 23.34 -19.25 39.96
C HIS A 105 24.85 -19.19 40.26
N LEU A 106 25.30 -19.63 41.45
CA LEU A 106 26.72 -19.74 41.75
C LEU A 106 27.40 -20.87 40.95
N PHE A 107 26.68 -21.93 40.61
CA PHE A 107 27.24 -23.07 39.88
C PHE A 107 27.02 -23.02 38.36
N ASP A 108 25.94 -22.40 37.90
CA ASP A 108 25.61 -22.22 36.48
C ASP A 108 24.92 -20.87 36.28
N PRO A 109 25.68 -19.80 35.92
CA PRO A 109 25.10 -18.47 35.69
C PRO A 109 24.14 -18.45 34.48
N ASP A 110 24.21 -19.43 33.57
CA ASP A 110 23.33 -19.51 32.40
C ASP A 110 22.01 -20.26 32.69
N CYS A 111 21.87 -20.88 33.87
CA CYS A 111 20.71 -21.68 34.23
C CYS A 111 19.39 -20.87 34.15
N GLU A 112 19.40 -19.61 34.63
CA GLU A 112 18.21 -18.76 34.60
C GLU A 112 17.82 -18.38 33.18
N THR A 113 18.80 -18.05 32.33
CA THR A 113 18.58 -17.75 30.91
C THR A 113 17.99 -18.95 30.18
N ARG A 114 18.49 -20.16 30.45
CA ARG A 114 17.95 -21.42 29.90
C ARG A 114 16.51 -21.70 30.38
N GLU A 115 16.23 -21.58 31.69
CA GLU A 115 14.88 -21.77 32.24
C GLU A 115 13.89 -20.78 31.59
N MET A 116 14.30 -19.52 31.46
CA MET A 116 13.48 -18.45 30.88
C MET A 116 13.23 -18.63 29.39
N ASN A 117 14.24 -19.08 28.64
CA ASN A 117 14.09 -19.42 27.22
C ASN A 117 13.15 -20.61 27.04
N GLU A 118 13.26 -21.65 27.86
CA GLU A 118 12.39 -22.82 27.79
C GLU A 118 10.93 -22.48 28.15
N LEU A 119 10.70 -21.64 29.16
CA LEU A 119 9.37 -21.13 29.49
C LEU A 119 8.77 -20.30 28.35
N THR A 120 9.60 -19.49 27.69
CA THR A 120 9.20 -18.69 26.53
C THR A 120 8.82 -19.60 25.37
N ARG A 121 9.65 -20.58 25.04
CA ARG A 121 9.40 -21.58 23.99
C ARG A 121 8.11 -22.37 24.23
N LYS A 122 7.92 -22.92 25.44
CA LYS A 122 6.68 -23.62 25.82
C LYS A 122 5.44 -22.74 25.64
N ARG A 123 5.57 -21.45 25.95
CA ARG A 123 4.48 -20.49 25.79
C ARG A 123 4.23 -20.17 24.32
N VAL A 124 5.27 -19.88 23.53
CA VAL A 124 5.16 -19.64 22.09
C VAL A 124 4.47 -20.82 21.43
N LYS A 125 4.95 -22.05 21.66
CA LYS A 125 4.33 -23.28 21.16
C LYS A 125 2.85 -23.37 21.50
N LYS A 126 2.47 -23.15 22.77
CA LYS A 126 1.06 -23.17 23.20
C LYS A 126 0.20 -22.10 22.50
N GLU A 127 0.74 -20.91 22.26
CA GLU A 127 0.04 -19.82 21.56
C GLU A 127 -0.09 -20.12 20.06
N VAL A 128 0.99 -20.65 19.46
CA VAL A 128 1.04 -21.14 18.07
C VAL A 128 0.02 -22.26 17.85
N ASP A 129 0.03 -23.31 18.68
CA ASP A 129 -0.88 -24.46 18.56
C ASP A 129 -2.34 -24.00 18.57
N ARG A 130 -2.70 -23.09 19.47
CA ARG A 130 -4.07 -22.57 19.58
C ARG A 130 -4.52 -21.83 18.33
N ILE A 131 -3.65 -21.00 17.75
CA ILE A 131 -3.99 -20.27 16.53
C ILE A 131 -4.00 -21.22 15.34
N SER A 132 -3.05 -22.14 15.25
CA SER A 132 -3.02 -23.18 14.23
C SER A 132 -4.29 -24.02 14.24
N GLU A 133 -4.84 -24.38 15.40
CA GLU A 133 -6.15 -25.07 15.51
C GLU A 133 -7.33 -24.24 14.99
N VAL A 134 -7.27 -22.92 15.11
CA VAL A 134 -8.30 -22.03 14.57
C VAL A 134 -8.14 -21.87 13.08
N VAL A 135 -6.92 -21.59 12.61
CA VAL A 135 -6.58 -21.50 11.19
C VAL A 135 -6.92 -22.79 10.48
N LYS A 136 -6.80 -23.94 11.19
CA LYS A 136 -7.24 -25.22 10.67
C LYS A 136 -8.73 -25.21 10.27
N LYS A 137 -9.58 -24.53 11.02
CA LYS A 137 -11.03 -24.55 10.77
C LYS A 137 -11.46 -23.57 9.68
N LEU A 138 -10.60 -22.64 9.26
CA LEU A 138 -10.93 -21.63 8.26
C LEU A 138 -10.90 -22.23 6.85
N SER A 139 -12.09 -22.43 6.27
CA SER A 139 -12.24 -23.04 4.94
C SER A 139 -12.33 -22.03 3.80
N ASN A 140 -12.65 -20.76 4.08
CA ASN A 140 -13.06 -19.81 3.05
C ASN A 140 -12.08 -18.64 2.88
N VAL A 141 -10.86 -18.78 3.42
CA VAL A 141 -9.81 -17.76 3.33
C VAL A 141 -9.30 -17.68 1.90
N THR A 142 -9.49 -16.51 1.30
CA THR A 142 -9.01 -16.15 -0.04
C THR A 142 -7.86 -15.17 0.02
N GLU A 143 -7.68 -14.49 1.15
CA GLU A 143 -6.63 -13.48 1.33
C GLU A 143 -5.84 -13.76 2.61
N TYR A 144 -4.51 -13.80 2.47
CA TYR A 144 -3.62 -14.05 3.59
C TYR A 144 -2.52 -13.00 3.66
N LYS A 145 -2.37 -12.39 4.85
CA LYS A 145 -1.33 -11.43 5.16
C LYS A 145 -0.49 -11.90 6.33
N LEU A 146 0.80 -12.06 6.13
CA LEU A 146 1.77 -12.34 7.19
C LEU A 146 2.72 -11.15 7.31
N GLY A 147 2.68 -10.47 8.45
CA GLY A 147 3.44 -9.25 8.70
C GLY A 147 4.57 -9.46 9.70
N TRP A 148 5.74 -8.90 9.39
CA TRP A 148 6.92 -8.84 10.24
C TRP A 148 7.23 -7.38 10.57
N ASP A 149 7.46 -7.11 11.85
CA ASP A 149 7.97 -5.83 12.31
C ASP A 149 9.44 -5.99 12.68
N GLN A 150 10.33 -5.45 11.85
CA GLN A 150 11.78 -5.52 12.08
C GLN A 150 12.23 -4.81 13.36
N ASN A 151 11.41 -3.88 13.89
CA ASN A 151 11.73 -3.15 15.11
C ASN A 151 11.31 -3.89 16.38
N ARG A 152 10.62 -5.03 16.26
CA ARG A 152 10.13 -5.81 17.39
C ARG A 152 10.77 -7.19 17.39
N GLY A 153 11.22 -7.61 18.57
CA GLY A 153 11.61 -9.00 18.77
C GLY A 153 10.42 -9.93 18.53
N TYR A 154 10.67 -11.06 17.86
CA TYR A 154 9.72 -12.14 17.64
C TYR A 154 10.42 -13.49 17.86
N HIS A 155 9.63 -14.55 18.03
CA HIS A 155 10.16 -15.91 18.10
C HIS A 155 10.07 -16.58 16.71
N PRO A 156 11.15 -17.14 16.14
CA PRO A 156 11.17 -17.72 14.78
C PRO A 156 10.11 -18.81 14.53
N GLU A 157 9.73 -19.55 15.58
CA GLU A 157 8.68 -20.57 15.53
C GLU A 157 7.35 -20.05 14.98
N PHE A 158 7.05 -18.76 15.12
CA PHE A 158 5.85 -18.17 14.51
C PHE A 158 5.87 -18.25 12.99
N PHE A 159 6.99 -17.94 12.34
CA PHE A 159 7.08 -18.01 10.88
C PHE A 159 7.14 -19.46 10.38
N HIS A 160 7.82 -20.34 11.13
CA HIS A 160 7.79 -21.78 10.83
C HIS A 160 6.37 -22.34 10.89
N ALA A 161 5.55 -21.91 11.85
CA ALA A 161 4.19 -22.38 12.00
C ALA A 161 3.18 -21.72 11.06
N PHE A 162 3.36 -20.44 10.75
CA PHE A 162 2.35 -19.63 10.05
C PHE A 162 2.68 -19.32 8.58
N LEU A 163 3.88 -19.58 8.08
CA LEU A 163 4.17 -19.40 6.65
C LEU A 163 3.73 -20.63 5.84
N CYS A 164 4.62 -21.61 5.65
CA CYS A 164 4.34 -22.79 4.82
C CYS A 164 3.12 -23.60 5.29
N PRO A 165 2.94 -23.94 6.59
CA PRO A 165 1.82 -24.79 7.00
C PRO A 165 0.44 -24.16 6.72
N VAL A 166 0.33 -22.85 6.82
CA VAL A 166 -0.92 -22.12 6.52
C VAL A 166 -1.13 -22.01 5.02
N LEU A 167 -0.07 -21.69 4.25
CA LEU A 167 -0.14 -21.63 2.79
C LEU A 167 -0.49 -23.00 2.18
N THR A 168 0.15 -24.08 2.62
CA THR A 168 -0.17 -25.45 2.18
C THR A 168 -1.60 -25.84 2.51
N ARG A 169 -2.21 -25.26 3.55
CA ARG A 169 -3.62 -25.51 3.84
C ARG A 169 -4.55 -24.78 2.87
N MET A 170 -4.22 -23.53 2.56
CA MET A 170 -5.07 -22.61 1.78
C MET A 170 -4.74 -22.62 0.28
N TRP A 171 -3.90 -23.55 -0.15
CA TRP A 171 -3.27 -23.55 -1.47
C TRP A 171 -4.24 -23.47 -2.64
N ASP A 172 -5.39 -24.15 -2.54
CA ASP A 172 -6.42 -24.26 -3.57
C ASP A 172 -7.39 -23.09 -3.63
N ARG A 173 -7.29 -22.14 -2.68
CA ARG A 173 -8.28 -21.06 -2.47
C ARG A 173 -7.66 -19.68 -2.40
N LEU A 174 -6.37 -19.59 -2.06
CA LEU A 174 -5.70 -18.33 -1.86
C LEU A 174 -5.57 -17.56 -3.19
N VAL A 175 -6.11 -16.34 -3.21
CA VAL A 175 -6.12 -15.41 -4.35
C VAL A 175 -5.14 -14.27 -4.11
N ILE A 176 -5.07 -13.76 -2.88
CA ILE A 176 -4.20 -12.64 -2.49
C ILE A 176 -3.25 -13.07 -1.38
N LEU A 177 -1.96 -12.81 -1.56
CA LEU A 177 -0.91 -13.10 -0.59
C LEU A 177 -0.05 -11.87 -0.37
N SER A 178 -0.08 -11.34 0.86
CA SER A 178 0.78 -10.23 1.30
C SER A 178 1.80 -10.72 2.34
N LEU A 179 3.08 -10.65 2.00
CA LEU A 179 4.18 -11.13 2.83
C LEU A 179 5.13 -9.99 3.21
N LYS A 180 5.29 -9.78 4.51
CA LYS A 180 6.45 -9.12 5.09
C LYS A 180 7.00 -10.11 6.09
N VAL A 181 8.05 -10.84 5.73
CA VAL A 181 8.60 -11.94 6.54
C VAL A 181 10.12 -11.80 6.64
N PRO A 182 10.76 -12.42 7.64
CA PRO A 182 12.21 -12.53 7.69
C PRO A 182 12.75 -13.14 6.39
N PRO A 183 13.86 -12.62 5.84
CA PRO A 183 14.38 -13.06 4.55
C PRO A 183 14.57 -14.57 4.44
N GLU A 184 15.06 -15.22 5.49
CA GLU A 184 15.32 -16.66 5.53
C GLU A 184 14.05 -17.48 5.35
N ALA A 185 12.90 -16.93 5.79
CA ALA A 185 11.61 -17.59 5.61
C ALA A 185 11.16 -17.62 4.15
N LEU A 186 11.61 -16.67 3.30
CA LEU A 186 11.24 -16.66 1.87
C LEU A 186 11.79 -17.87 1.11
N GLN A 187 12.92 -18.45 1.55
CA GLN A 187 13.47 -19.66 0.94
C GLN A 187 12.49 -20.83 0.97
N SER A 188 11.72 -20.94 2.06
CA SER A 188 10.77 -22.04 2.27
C SER A 188 9.57 -22.00 1.31
N LEU A 189 9.36 -20.88 0.59
CA LEU A 189 8.27 -20.74 -0.37
C LEU A 189 8.51 -21.51 -1.67
N ALA A 190 9.76 -21.86 -2.01
CA ALA A 190 10.08 -22.55 -3.25
C ALA A 190 9.31 -23.88 -3.44
N SER A 191 8.92 -24.53 -2.34
CA SER A 191 8.16 -25.79 -2.34
C SER A 191 6.64 -25.61 -2.32
N ILE A 192 6.16 -24.37 -2.22
CA ILE A 192 4.73 -24.07 -2.11
C ILE A 192 4.13 -23.83 -3.50
N SER A 193 2.99 -24.46 -3.77
CA SER A 193 2.19 -24.25 -4.98
C SER A 193 0.87 -23.57 -4.61
N LEU A 194 0.56 -22.45 -5.28
CA LEU A 194 -0.65 -21.66 -5.05
C LEU A 194 -1.35 -21.42 -6.41
N PRO A 195 -2.01 -22.44 -6.99
CA PRO A 195 -2.51 -22.39 -8.37
C PRO A 195 -3.65 -21.40 -8.62
N ARG A 196 -4.19 -20.75 -7.59
CA ARG A 196 -5.23 -19.71 -7.72
C ARG A 196 -4.73 -18.31 -7.36
N LEU A 197 -3.46 -18.17 -7.00
CA LEU A 197 -2.92 -16.90 -6.55
C LEU A 197 -2.84 -15.93 -7.72
N GLN A 198 -3.51 -14.79 -7.59
CA GLN A 198 -3.56 -13.74 -8.59
C GLN A 198 -2.78 -12.50 -8.15
N GLU A 199 -2.72 -12.24 -6.84
CA GLU A 199 -2.05 -11.06 -6.30
C GLU A 199 -0.98 -11.47 -5.30
N LEU A 200 0.26 -11.05 -5.57
CA LEU A 200 1.40 -11.25 -4.68
C LEU A 200 1.99 -9.89 -4.29
N GLU A 201 1.97 -9.59 -3.01
CA GLU A 201 2.63 -8.44 -2.41
C GLU A 201 3.75 -8.92 -1.48
N VAL A 202 4.97 -8.46 -1.71
CA VAL A 202 6.11 -8.79 -0.86
C VAL A 202 6.86 -7.54 -0.44
N THR A 203 7.07 -7.39 0.87
CA THR A 203 7.93 -6.37 1.48
C THR A 203 9.16 -7.03 2.06
N VAL A 204 10.32 -6.63 1.55
CA VAL A 204 11.63 -7.22 1.89
C VAL A 204 12.40 -6.30 2.84
N CYS A 205 12.97 -6.87 3.89
CA CYS A 205 13.91 -6.19 4.78
C CYS A 205 15.06 -7.16 5.09
N THR A 206 16.26 -6.95 4.53
CA THR A 206 17.38 -7.90 4.69
C THR A 206 18.27 -7.60 5.90
N LEU A 207 18.03 -6.49 6.60
CA LEU A 207 18.89 -6.03 7.69
C LEU A 207 20.36 -5.98 7.21
N ASP A 208 21.24 -6.70 7.91
CA ASP A 208 22.68 -6.78 7.67
C ASP A 208 23.12 -8.11 7.05
N LEU A 209 22.18 -8.89 6.48
CA LEU A 209 22.49 -10.15 5.80
C LEU A 209 23.50 -9.95 4.68
N LYS A 210 24.46 -10.87 4.56
CA LYS A 210 25.51 -10.77 3.56
C LYS A 210 24.93 -10.99 2.16
N ARG A 211 25.53 -10.34 1.15
CA ARG A 211 25.09 -10.47 -0.25
C ARG A 211 24.88 -11.91 -0.72
N LYS A 212 25.78 -12.84 -0.37
CA LYS A 212 25.65 -14.26 -0.73
C LYS A 212 24.40 -14.94 -0.15
N GLU A 213 24.03 -14.58 1.08
CA GLU A 213 22.84 -15.11 1.75
C GLU A 213 21.58 -14.53 1.12
N VAL A 214 21.57 -13.22 0.88
CA VAL A 214 20.48 -12.53 0.16
C VAL A 214 20.26 -13.16 -1.20
N ASP A 215 21.32 -13.35 -1.99
CA ASP A 215 21.24 -13.97 -3.31
C ASP A 215 20.61 -15.37 -3.25
N GLY A 216 21.07 -16.23 -2.33
CA GLY A 216 20.50 -17.59 -2.18
C GLY A 216 19.04 -17.60 -1.75
N ILE A 217 18.63 -16.63 -0.92
CA ILE A 217 17.23 -16.41 -0.55
C ILE A 217 16.40 -16.06 -1.80
N PHE A 218 16.87 -15.10 -2.59
CA PHE A 218 16.13 -14.61 -3.74
C PHE A 218 16.10 -15.59 -4.91
N ASP A 219 17.12 -16.44 -5.08
CA ASP A 219 17.07 -17.53 -6.06
C ASP A 219 15.91 -18.49 -5.74
N SER A 220 15.79 -18.89 -4.48
CA SER A 220 14.71 -19.76 -4.00
C SER A 220 13.34 -19.07 -4.12
N PHE A 221 13.26 -17.80 -3.77
CA PHE A 221 12.03 -17.02 -3.90
C PHE A 221 11.62 -16.81 -5.37
N THR A 222 12.58 -16.66 -6.28
CA THR A 222 12.30 -16.53 -7.73
C THR A 222 11.61 -17.78 -8.27
N VAL A 223 12.02 -18.98 -7.81
CA VAL A 223 11.35 -20.23 -8.18
C VAL A 223 9.87 -20.19 -7.78
N PHE A 224 9.57 -19.76 -6.55
CA PHE A 224 8.19 -19.59 -6.09
C PHE A 224 7.40 -18.61 -6.97
N VAL A 225 7.94 -17.42 -7.26
CA VAL A 225 7.23 -16.43 -8.09
C VAL A 225 6.99 -16.95 -9.50
N ASN A 226 7.97 -17.64 -10.11
CA ASN A 226 7.83 -18.22 -11.44
C ASN A 226 6.79 -19.35 -11.50
N ASN A 227 6.56 -20.08 -10.40
CA ASN A 227 5.47 -21.07 -10.33
C ASN A 227 4.07 -20.44 -10.40
N LEU A 228 3.95 -19.12 -10.21
CA LEU A 228 2.71 -18.35 -10.36
C LEU A 228 2.45 -17.90 -11.81
N PHE A 229 3.28 -18.34 -12.76
CA PHE A 229 3.18 -18.07 -14.19
C PHE A 229 1.74 -17.98 -14.73
N PRO A 230 0.85 -18.99 -14.53
CA PRO A 230 -0.42 -19.00 -15.22
C PRO A 230 -1.47 -18.06 -14.64
N THR A 231 -1.32 -17.62 -13.39
CA THR A 231 -2.40 -16.97 -12.64
C THR A 231 -2.07 -15.58 -12.13
N LEU A 232 -0.79 -15.21 -12.04
CA LEU A 232 -0.38 -13.94 -11.47
C LEU A 232 -0.86 -12.76 -12.32
N ARG A 233 -1.68 -11.90 -11.73
CA ARG A 233 -2.23 -10.65 -12.31
C ARG A 233 -1.60 -9.40 -11.73
N SER A 234 -1.33 -9.41 -10.42
CA SER A 234 -0.73 -8.30 -9.70
C SER A 234 0.53 -8.74 -8.97
N LEU A 235 1.64 -8.07 -9.26
CA LEU A 235 2.91 -8.26 -8.57
C LEU A 235 3.35 -6.94 -7.93
N CYS A 236 3.44 -6.95 -6.60
CA CYS A 236 3.96 -5.84 -5.82
C CYS A 236 5.21 -6.26 -5.06
N ILE A 237 6.34 -5.63 -5.37
CA ILE A 237 7.61 -5.84 -4.67
C ILE A 237 8.05 -4.52 -4.05
N SER A 238 8.24 -4.53 -2.74
CA SER A 238 8.73 -3.37 -1.98
C SER A 238 9.92 -3.77 -1.12
N SER A 239 10.78 -2.80 -0.85
CA SER A 239 11.85 -2.96 0.13
C SER A 239 11.82 -1.87 1.17
N VAL A 240 12.24 -2.22 2.37
CA VAL A 240 12.30 -1.33 3.52
C VAL A 240 13.67 -1.40 4.18
N LEU A 241 13.96 -0.38 4.98
CA LEU A 241 15.21 -0.31 5.73
C LEU A 241 15.10 -1.01 7.08
N PRO A 242 16.23 -1.51 7.62
CA PRO A 242 17.56 -1.57 6.98
C PRO A 242 17.68 -2.76 6.01
N SER A 243 18.42 -2.59 4.90
CA SER A 243 18.70 -3.64 3.90
C SER A 243 20.02 -3.35 3.16
N GLN A 244 21.17 -3.58 3.79
CA GLN A 244 22.45 -3.06 3.28
C GLN A 244 22.89 -3.65 1.93
N PHE A 245 22.66 -4.95 1.72
CA PHE A 245 23.18 -5.70 0.56
C PHE A 245 22.08 -6.22 -0.37
N LEU A 246 20.86 -5.69 -0.25
CA LEU A 246 19.74 -6.09 -1.10
C LEU A 246 19.92 -5.54 -2.52
N ASP A 247 19.77 -6.40 -3.53
CA ASP A 247 19.79 -6.01 -4.94
C ASP A 247 18.79 -6.85 -5.75
N PHE A 248 17.71 -6.22 -6.22
CA PHE A 248 16.68 -6.89 -7.01
C PHE A 248 17.10 -7.18 -8.46
N SER A 249 18.27 -6.72 -8.90
CA SER A 249 18.69 -6.91 -10.30
C SER A 249 18.76 -8.38 -10.68
N ARG A 250 19.28 -9.23 -9.77
CA ARG A 250 19.32 -10.68 -9.93
C ARG A 250 17.91 -11.29 -9.97
N PHE A 251 17.02 -10.86 -9.07
CA PHE A 251 15.63 -11.32 -9.02
C PHE A 251 14.91 -11.06 -10.34
N PHE A 252 14.90 -9.82 -10.83
CA PHE A 252 14.21 -9.46 -12.08
C PHE A 252 14.81 -10.14 -13.33
N ASN A 253 16.11 -10.40 -13.34
CA ASN A 253 16.76 -11.12 -14.43
C ASN A 253 16.30 -12.58 -14.55
N HIS A 254 15.90 -13.21 -13.44
CA HIS A 254 15.43 -14.60 -13.40
C HIS A 254 13.89 -14.73 -13.48
N LEU A 255 13.15 -13.62 -13.48
CA LEU A 255 11.70 -13.68 -13.61
C LEU A 255 11.23 -14.07 -15.02
N GLY A 256 10.24 -14.95 -15.03
CA GLY A 256 9.55 -15.45 -16.21
C GLY A 256 8.70 -14.41 -16.94
N PHE A 257 7.92 -14.87 -17.92
CA PHE A 257 6.82 -14.09 -18.50
C PHE A 257 5.57 -14.41 -17.71
N PHE A 258 4.67 -13.46 -17.46
CA PHE A 258 3.42 -13.68 -16.76
C PHE A 258 2.27 -13.22 -17.68
N PRO A 259 1.61 -14.13 -18.41
CA PRO A 259 0.64 -13.78 -19.46
C PRO A 259 -0.60 -13.02 -18.95
N GLN A 260 -0.90 -13.09 -17.65
CA GLN A 260 -2.04 -12.38 -17.05
C GLN A 260 -1.62 -11.14 -16.25
N LEU A 261 -0.33 -10.79 -16.20
CA LEU A 261 0.16 -9.69 -15.39
C LEU A 261 -0.32 -8.35 -15.96
N ASP A 262 -1.28 -7.75 -15.27
CA ASP A 262 -1.85 -6.44 -15.60
C ASP A 262 -1.37 -5.33 -14.66
N THR A 263 -0.92 -5.68 -13.45
CA THR A 263 -0.54 -4.73 -12.42
C THR A 263 0.87 -5.01 -11.93
N PHE A 264 1.74 -4.01 -12.03
CA PHE A 264 3.09 -4.10 -11.50
C PHE A 264 3.39 -2.89 -10.60
N ARG A 265 3.78 -3.18 -9.36
CA ARG A 265 4.15 -2.18 -8.37
C ARG A 265 5.55 -2.47 -7.85
N PHE A 266 6.41 -1.45 -7.87
CA PHE A 266 7.76 -1.55 -7.36
C PHE A 266 8.11 -0.34 -6.49
N SER A 267 8.66 -0.61 -5.31
CA SER A 267 9.08 0.42 -4.35
C SER A 267 10.44 0.10 -3.73
N ILE A 268 11.41 0.97 -3.93
CA ILE A 268 12.75 0.88 -3.32
C ILE A 268 13.18 2.25 -2.77
N PRO A 269 14.20 2.32 -1.91
CA PRO A 269 14.77 3.60 -1.49
C PRO A 269 15.06 4.54 -2.66
N PHE A 270 14.82 5.84 -2.48
CA PHE A 270 14.94 6.82 -3.56
C PHE A 270 16.37 6.97 -4.12
N ASP A 271 17.38 6.49 -3.40
CA ASP A 271 18.78 6.45 -3.83
C ASP A 271 19.06 5.32 -4.85
N GLY A 272 18.10 4.42 -5.08
CA GLY A 272 18.23 3.28 -5.98
C GLY A 272 19.15 2.17 -5.48
N ALA A 273 19.51 2.15 -4.19
CA ALA A 273 20.46 1.20 -3.62
C ALA A 273 20.12 -0.26 -3.93
N HIS A 274 18.83 -0.59 -3.92
CA HIS A 274 18.34 -1.95 -4.09
C HIS A 274 18.15 -2.39 -5.55
N LEU A 275 18.64 -1.61 -6.52
CA LEU A 275 18.58 -1.96 -7.93
C LEU A 275 19.85 -1.49 -8.65
N SER A 276 20.89 -2.33 -8.64
CA SER A 276 22.18 -2.00 -9.26
C SER A 276 22.11 -1.81 -10.77
N SER A 277 21.22 -2.53 -11.46
CA SER A 277 21.00 -2.43 -12.90
C SER A 277 19.53 -2.17 -13.24
N PRO A 278 19.12 -0.91 -13.43
CA PRO A 278 17.75 -0.57 -13.81
C PRO A 278 17.31 -1.19 -15.16
N VAL A 279 18.29 -1.53 -16.02
CA VAL A 279 18.05 -2.14 -17.33
C VAL A 279 17.40 -3.52 -17.22
N VAL A 280 17.64 -4.27 -16.16
CA VAL A 280 16.99 -5.59 -16.00
C VAL A 280 15.49 -5.44 -15.73
N LEU A 281 15.10 -4.40 -15.00
CA LEU A 281 13.70 -4.09 -14.73
C LEU A 281 13.02 -3.53 -15.98
N SER A 282 13.70 -2.69 -16.77
CA SER A 282 13.13 -2.24 -18.05
C SER A 282 12.89 -3.41 -19.00
N LYS A 283 13.81 -4.37 -19.11
CA LYS A 283 13.60 -5.62 -19.88
C LYS A 283 12.39 -6.40 -19.37
N PHE A 284 12.23 -6.52 -18.05
CA PHE A 284 11.06 -7.17 -17.45
C PHE A 284 9.75 -6.44 -17.81
N LEU A 285 9.72 -5.12 -17.75
CA LEU A 285 8.54 -4.32 -18.11
C LEU A 285 8.22 -4.42 -19.61
N THR A 286 9.21 -4.30 -20.48
CA THR A 286 9.04 -4.45 -21.95
C THR A 286 8.47 -5.82 -22.30
N LYS A 287 8.89 -6.87 -21.59
CA LYS A 287 8.37 -8.24 -21.75
C LYS A 287 6.86 -8.33 -21.45
N HIS A 288 6.32 -7.48 -20.58
CA HIS A 288 4.91 -7.47 -20.15
C HIS A 288 4.10 -6.30 -20.73
N GLN A 289 4.66 -5.52 -21.67
CA GLN A 289 4.03 -4.29 -22.17
C GLN A 289 2.64 -4.49 -22.81
N LYS A 290 2.34 -5.70 -23.30
CA LYS A 290 1.07 -6.03 -23.95
C LYS A 290 -0.05 -6.31 -22.95
N THR A 291 0.29 -6.75 -21.75
CA THR A 291 -0.67 -7.16 -20.71
C THR A 291 -0.79 -6.11 -19.61
N LEU A 292 0.28 -5.33 -19.37
CA LEU A 292 0.35 -4.37 -18.29
C LEU A 292 -0.63 -3.19 -18.51
N ARG A 293 -1.46 -2.94 -17.49
CA ARG A 293 -2.46 -1.87 -17.41
C ARG A 293 -2.16 -0.85 -16.33
N HIS A 294 -1.55 -1.29 -15.22
CA HIS A 294 -1.24 -0.45 -14.07
C HIS A 294 0.27 -0.56 -13.78
N LEU A 295 0.97 0.57 -13.84
CA LEU A 295 2.38 0.67 -13.51
C LEU A 295 2.59 1.63 -12.35
N GLN A 296 3.17 1.15 -11.26
CA GLN A 296 3.53 1.96 -10.11
C GLN A 296 5.02 1.82 -9.80
N LEU A 297 5.78 2.91 -9.94
CA LEU A 297 7.17 3.01 -9.52
C LEU A 297 7.25 4.09 -8.44
N THR A 298 7.39 3.64 -7.19
CA THR A 298 7.42 4.52 -6.01
C THR A 298 8.75 4.41 -5.29
N VAL A 299 8.97 5.28 -4.32
CA VAL A 299 10.18 5.27 -3.51
C VAL A 299 9.87 5.21 -2.03
N SER A 300 10.80 4.64 -1.27
CA SER A 300 10.82 4.70 0.19
C SER A 300 11.95 5.59 0.69
N ARG A 301 12.02 5.76 2.01
CA ARG A 301 13.13 6.45 2.69
C ARG A 301 14.47 5.75 2.39
N CYS A 302 15.55 6.54 2.36
CA CYS A 302 16.93 6.06 2.20
C CYS A 302 17.60 5.76 3.55
N GLY A 303 18.50 4.79 3.55
CA GLY A 303 19.30 4.44 4.73
C GLY A 303 20.68 5.05 4.67
N THR A 304 21.45 4.86 5.74
CA THR A 304 22.90 4.99 5.71
C THR A 304 23.47 3.66 5.20
N TYR A 305 24.42 3.72 4.27
CA TYR A 305 25.10 2.53 3.73
C TYR A 305 26.60 2.65 4.00
N ASP A 306 27.22 1.51 4.27
CA ASP A 306 28.68 1.43 4.48
C ASP A 306 29.44 1.72 3.18
N ILE A 307 28.84 1.37 2.03
CA ILE A 307 29.44 1.54 0.71
C ILE A 307 28.74 2.70 -0.01
N PRO A 308 29.48 3.72 -0.48
CA PRO A 308 28.92 4.79 -1.29
C PRO A 308 28.27 4.24 -2.57
N LEU A 309 27.04 4.66 -2.82
CA LEU A 309 26.31 4.28 -4.04
C LEU A 309 26.77 5.14 -5.22
N PRO A 310 26.79 4.58 -6.46
CA PRO A 310 27.01 5.37 -7.65
C PRO A 310 25.99 6.53 -7.76
N PRO A 311 26.41 7.76 -8.10
CA PRO A 311 25.51 8.90 -8.23
C PRO A 311 24.37 8.70 -9.24
N SER A 312 24.52 7.76 -10.18
CA SER A 312 23.52 7.41 -11.19
C SER A 312 22.36 6.57 -10.64
N SER A 313 22.55 5.85 -9.53
CA SER A 313 21.53 4.95 -8.96
C SER A 313 20.25 5.68 -8.56
N LYS A 314 20.37 6.94 -8.09
CA LYS A 314 19.20 7.77 -7.74
C LYS A 314 18.26 8.07 -8.92
N TYR A 315 18.74 7.91 -10.15
CA TYR A 315 17.94 8.12 -11.39
C TYR A 315 17.32 6.83 -11.92
N TRP A 316 17.17 5.80 -11.09
CA TRP A 316 16.67 4.50 -11.54
C TRP A 316 15.28 4.58 -12.22
N ILE A 317 14.33 5.39 -11.73
CA ILE A 317 13.02 5.59 -12.38
C ILE A 317 13.20 6.23 -13.76
N PRO A 318 13.78 7.45 -13.91
CA PRO A 318 14.02 8.04 -15.23
C PRO A 318 14.75 7.11 -16.21
N ASN A 319 15.76 6.37 -15.74
CA ASN A 319 16.53 5.45 -16.58
C ASN A 319 15.68 4.27 -17.09
N ILE A 320 14.78 3.73 -16.25
CA ILE A 320 13.82 2.71 -16.69
C ILE A 320 12.88 3.29 -17.74
N LEU A 321 12.29 4.46 -17.47
CA LEU A 321 11.32 5.07 -18.38
C LEU A 321 11.96 5.41 -19.74
N ALA A 322 13.18 5.92 -19.75
CA ALA A 322 13.94 6.19 -20.97
C ALA A 322 14.24 4.92 -21.80
N SER A 323 14.26 3.75 -21.14
CA SER A 323 14.49 2.46 -21.79
C SER A 323 13.22 1.81 -22.34
N LEU A 324 12.03 2.31 -21.99
CA LEU A 324 10.75 1.82 -22.50
C LEU A 324 10.51 2.42 -23.90
N GLY A 325 11.05 1.74 -24.92
CA GLY A 325 11.09 2.25 -26.29
C GLY A 325 9.82 2.00 -27.12
N THR A 326 8.90 1.15 -26.68
CA THR A 326 7.71 0.78 -27.48
C THR A 326 6.41 1.00 -26.72
N PRO A 327 5.41 1.65 -27.36
CA PRO A 327 4.12 1.90 -26.73
C PRO A 327 3.41 0.57 -26.44
N GLY A 328 3.09 0.34 -25.17
CA GLY A 328 2.19 -0.73 -24.73
C GLY A 328 0.72 -0.34 -24.99
N PRO A 329 -0.08 -1.17 -25.69
CA PRO A 329 -1.43 -0.77 -26.10
C PRO A 329 -2.46 -0.72 -24.96
N GLN A 330 -2.11 -1.12 -23.74
CA GLN A 330 -3.08 -1.29 -22.64
C GLN A 330 -2.74 -0.52 -21.36
N LEU A 331 -1.72 0.34 -21.33
CA LEU A 331 -1.39 1.05 -20.09
C LEU A 331 -2.41 2.16 -19.82
N HIS A 332 -3.16 2.02 -18.72
CA HIS A 332 -4.26 2.90 -18.32
C HIS A 332 -3.93 3.74 -17.08
N GLU A 333 -3.06 3.25 -16.22
CA GLU A 333 -2.73 3.91 -14.97
C GLU A 333 -1.22 3.93 -14.75
N ILE A 334 -0.72 5.14 -14.47
CA ILE A 334 0.69 5.39 -14.19
C ILE A 334 0.80 6.12 -12.85
N HIS A 335 1.55 5.54 -11.93
CA HIS A 335 1.91 6.15 -10.65
C HIS A 335 3.43 6.20 -10.53
N LEU A 336 4.01 7.40 -10.53
CA LEU A 336 5.44 7.61 -10.49
C LEU A 336 5.85 8.53 -9.34
N ALA A 337 6.87 8.12 -8.58
CA ALA A 337 7.61 9.02 -7.71
C ALA A 337 8.65 9.80 -8.52
N LEU A 338 8.60 11.13 -8.45
CA LEU A 338 9.49 12.02 -9.19
C LEU A 338 10.77 12.30 -8.40
N ARG A 339 11.67 11.33 -8.35
CA ARG A 339 13.00 11.45 -7.74
C ARG A 339 14.12 11.20 -8.77
N PRO A 340 15.28 11.88 -8.61
CA PRO A 340 15.55 12.96 -7.65
C PRO A 340 14.76 14.24 -7.97
N LEU A 341 14.63 15.16 -6.99
CA LEU A 341 13.74 16.33 -7.06
C LEU A 341 14.04 17.32 -8.19
N LYS A 342 15.22 17.26 -8.82
CA LYS A 342 15.62 18.11 -9.95
C LYS A 342 15.91 17.30 -11.21
N ALA A 343 15.42 16.05 -11.28
CA ALA A 343 15.58 15.23 -12.47
C ALA A 343 14.89 15.86 -13.68
N ASP A 344 15.41 15.58 -14.86
CA ASP A 344 14.73 15.89 -16.11
C ASP A 344 13.41 15.10 -16.19
N LEU A 345 12.34 15.78 -16.64
CA LEU A 345 11.02 15.20 -16.83
C LEU A 345 10.83 14.63 -18.24
N ALA A 346 11.78 14.82 -19.16
CA ALA A 346 11.68 14.32 -20.54
C ALA A 346 11.42 12.80 -20.63
N PRO A 347 12.02 11.93 -19.81
CA PRO A 347 11.68 10.49 -19.83
C PRO A 347 10.22 10.21 -19.44
N VAL A 348 9.68 10.96 -18.47
CA VAL A 348 8.28 10.86 -18.06
C VAL A 348 7.37 11.34 -19.18
N ALA A 349 7.65 12.51 -19.76
CA ALA A 349 6.88 13.05 -20.87
C ALA A 349 6.92 12.13 -22.11
N SER A 350 8.07 11.49 -22.40
CA SER A 350 8.18 10.52 -23.48
C SER A 350 7.23 9.33 -23.28
N LEU A 351 7.24 8.74 -22.07
CA LEU A 351 6.32 7.66 -21.70
C LEU A 351 4.86 8.10 -21.82
N LEU A 352 4.51 9.27 -21.29
CA LEU A 352 3.14 9.78 -21.33
C LEU A 352 2.66 10.00 -22.76
N ARG A 353 3.52 10.51 -23.64
CA ARG A 353 3.20 10.69 -25.07
C ARG A 353 2.92 9.38 -25.78
N GLN A 354 3.67 8.32 -25.43
CA GLN A 354 3.43 6.98 -25.97
C GLN A 354 2.07 6.40 -25.54
N HIS A 355 1.53 6.85 -24.42
CA HIS A 355 0.29 6.35 -23.81
C HIS A 355 -0.84 7.37 -23.74
N ALA A 356 -0.72 8.53 -24.41
CA ALA A 356 -1.67 9.64 -24.34
C ALA A 356 -3.12 9.22 -24.66
N ARG A 357 -3.29 8.23 -25.55
CA ARG A 357 -4.61 7.72 -25.95
C ARG A 357 -5.23 6.76 -24.93
N THR A 358 -4.43 6.00 -24.20
CA THR A 358 -4.91 4.92 -23.32
C THR A 358 -4.93 5.32 -21.84
N LEU A 359 -4.14 6.33 -21.46
CA LEU A 359 -3.94 6.74 -20.07
C LEU A 359 -5.20 7.39 -19.48
N LYS A 360 -5.77 6.74 -18.47
CA LYS A 360 -6.96 7.21 -17.73
C LYS A 360 -6.62 7.78 -16.36
N SER A 361 -5.52 7.37 -15.75
CA SER A 361 -5.09 7.82 -14.42
C SER A 361 -3.59 8.11 -14.39
N LEU A 362 -3.24 9.29 -13.88
CA LEU A 362 -1.87 9.75 -13.71
C LEU A 362 -1.64 10.25 -12.28
N THR A 363 -0.71 9.64 -11.58
CA THR A 363 -0.30 10.04 -10.23
C THR A 363 1.20 10.35 -10.21
N LEU A 364 1.56 11.61 -9.93
CA LEU A 364 2.95 12.06 -9.81
C LEU A 364 3.22 12.56 -8.39
N VAL A 365 4.07 11.84 -7.66
CA VAL A 365 4.34 12.09 -6.23
C VAL A 365 5.80 12.49 -5.98
N ASP A 366 6.12 12.74 -4.71
CA ASP A 366 7.44 13.12 -4.17
C ASP A 366 8.02 14.50 -4.54
N ARG A 367 7.81 14.99 -5.76
CA ARG A 367 8.29 16.32 -6.19
C ARG A 367 7.11 17.27 -6.36
N ARG A 368 7.24 18.47 -5.78
CA ARG A 368 6.33 19.58 -6.11
C ARG A 368 6.71 20.15 -7.47
N LEU A 369 5.76 20.16 -8.39
CA LEU A 369 5.92 20.65 -9.75
C LEU A 369 5.61 22.16 -9.83
N THR A 370 6.42 22.86 -10.60
CA THR A 370 6.15 24.23 -11.03
C THR A 370 5.08 24.26 -12.12
N TYR A 371 4.51 25.45 -12.39
CA TYR A 371 3.54 25.63 -13.46
C TYR A 371 4.07 25.16 -14.82
N GLN A 372 5.31 25.50 -15.16
CA GLN A 372 5.95 25.14 -16.43
C GLN A 372 6.14 23.62 -16.57
N GLU A 373 6.52 22.96 -15.48
CA GLU A 373 6.67 21.50 -15.46
C GLU A 373 5.33 20.79 -15.61
N VAL A 374 4.27 21.27 -14.94
CA VAL A 374 2.93 20.71 -15.13
C VAL A 374 2.47 20.91 -16.56
N GLN A 375 2.64 22.12 -17.13
CA GLN A 375 2.31 22.37 -18.53
C GLN A 375 3.05 21.42 -19.47
N PHE A 376 4.36 21.22 -19.27
CA PHE A 376 5.17 20.29 -20.06
C PHE A 376 4.65 18.84 -19.97
N ILE A 377 4.20 18.40 -18.80
CA ILE A 377 3.60 17.07 -18.60
C ILE A 377 2.22 16.97 -19.25
N LEU A 378 1.39 18.02 -19.14
CA LEU A 378 0.06 18.05 -19.74
C LEU A 378 0.13 18.03 -21.27
N ASP A 379 1.07 18.78 -21.85
CA ASP A 379 1.34 18.76 -23.29
C ASP A 379 1.78 17.36 -23.77
N ALA A 380 2.30 16.51 -22.89
CA ALA A 380 2.68 15.14 -23.22
C ALA A 380 1.52 14.13 -23.15
N VAL A 381 0.46 14.39 -22.37
CA VAL A 381 -0.71 13.48 -22.28
C VAL A 381 -1.82 13.81 -23.27
N ILE A 382 -1.72 14.95 -23.97
CA ILE A 382 -2.64 15.32 -25.04
C ILE A 382 -2.16 14.68 -26.34
N ASP A 383 -3.04 13.97 -27.03
CA ASP A 383 -2.73 13.40 -28.33
C ASP A 383 -2.63 14.53 -29.38
N PRO A 384 -1.47 14.73 -30.02
CA PRO A 384 -1.29 15.83 -30.97
C PRO A 384 -2.18 15.72 -32.21
N VAL A 385 -2.75 14.54 -32.49
CA VAL A 385 -3.59 14.33 -33.68
C VAL A 385 -5.05 14.62 -33.40
N SER A 386 -5.57 14.18 -32.26
CA SER A 386 -6.99 14.35 -31.91
C SER A 386 -7.26 15.58 -31.04
N GLU A 387 -6.21 16.17 -30.46
CA GLU A 387 -6.29 17.21 -29.40
C GLU A 387 -7.17 16.77 -28.22
N THR A 388 -7.41 15.46 -28.08
CA THR A 388 -8.19 14.88 -26.99
C THR A 388 -7.29 14.23 -25.97
N CYS A 389 -7.73 14.24 -24.72
CA CYS A 389 -7.09 13.54 -23.61
C CYS A 389 -8.08 12.54 -23.01
N SER A 390 -7.64 11.30 -22.80
CA SER A 390 -8.46 10.26 -22.17
C SER A 390 -8.31 10.22 -20.64
N LEU A 391 -7.48 11.11 -20.08
CA LEU A 391 -7.20 11.19 -18.67
C LEU A 391 -8.45 11.62 -17.88
N ARG A 392 -8.86 10.78 -16.94
CA ARG A 392 -10.01 11.01 -16.04
C ARG A 392 -9.58 11.27 -14.59
N HIS A 393 -8.40 10.79 -14.19
CA HIS A 393 -7.87 10.96 -12.84
C HIS A 393 -6.47 11.58 -12.89
N LEU A 394 -6.24 12.62 -12.09
CA LEU A 394 -4.96 13.29 -11.99
C LEU A 394 -4.63 13.58 -10.54
N HIS A 395 -3.49 13.08 -10.07
CA HIS A 395 -2.92 13.43 -8.77
C HIS A 395 -1.55 14.06 -8.97
N LEU A 396 -1.41 15.32 -8.54
CA LEU A 396 -0.16 16.07 -8.61
C LEU A 396 0.20 16.68 -7.27
N ARG A 397 1.51 16.73 -6.99
CA ARG A 397 2.08 17.67 -6.01
C ARG A 397 2.58 18.91 -6.75
N ILE A 398 2.10 20.10 -6.40
CA ILE A 398 2.48 21.37 -7.06
C ILE A 398 3.08 22.37 -6.07
N CYS A 399 3.91 23.29 -6.55
CA CYS A 399 4.45 24.35 -5.69
C CYS A 399 3.35 25.33 -5.27
N HIS A 400 2.56 25.81 -6.23
CA HIS A 400 1.57 26.85 -6.00
C HIS A 400 0.24 26.54 -6.69
N LEU A 401 -0.86 26.63 -5.94
CA LEU A 401 -2.21 26.69 -6.49
C LEU A 401 -2.50 28.14 -6.92
N SER A 402 -2.76 28.36 -8.21
CA SER A 402 -3.01 29.69 -8.76
C SER A 402 -4.16 29.67 -9.78
N PRO A 403 -4.83 30.81 -10.06
CA PRO A 403 -5.90 30.85 -11.05
C PRO A 403 -5.42 30.43 -12.46
N PRO A 404 -4.24 30.86 -12.95
CA PRO A 404 -3.70 30.36 -14.23
C PRO A 404 -3.48 28.84 -14.27
N PHE A 405 -3.14 28.23 -13.13
CA PHE A 405 -3.00 26.77 -13.04
C PHE A 405 -4.34 26.06 -13.20
N LEU A 406 -5.41 26.59 -12.61
CA LEU A 406 -6.76 26.07 -12.80
C LEU A 406 -7.23 26.21 -14.24
N ASP A 407 -6.97 27.37 -14.87
CA ASP A 407 -7.29 27.59 -16.29
C ASP A 407 -6.54 26.60 -17.20
N LEU A 408 -5.25 26.34 -16.89
CA LEU A 408 -4.46 25.35 -17.60
C LEU A 408 -5.12 23.98 -17.51
N LEU A 409 -5.50 23.53 -16.31
CA LEU A 409 -6.17 22.24 -16.13
C LEU A 409 -7.53 22.17 -16.82
N SER A 410 -8.41 23.16 -16.63
CA SER A 410 -9.76 23.12 -17.21
C SER A 410 -9.72 23.16 -18.73
N SER A 411 -8.79 23.94 -19.31
CA SER A 411 -8.61 24.06 -20.76
C SER A 411 -8.03 22.80 -21.40
N ARG A 412 -7.07 22.15 -20.75
CA ARG A 412 -6.34 21.00 -21.30
C ARG A 412 -6.98 19.66 -20.97
N LEU A 413 -7.70 19.60 -19.86
CA LEU A 413 -8.36 18.39 -19.34
C LEU A 413 -9.83 18.69 -19.00
N PRO A 414 -10.65 19.13 -19.97
CA PRO A 414 -12.06 19.47 -19.72
C PRO A 414 -12.88 18.27 -19.23
N ARG A 415 -12.43 17.05 -19.55
CA ARG A 415 -13.08 15.77 -19.19
C ARG A 415 -12.54 15.12 -17.90
N LEU A 416 -11.68 15.82 -17.16
CA LEU A 416 -11.11 15.27 -15.93
C LEU A 416 -12.21 15.11 -14.87
N ALA A 417 -12.43 13.89 -14.39
CA ALA A 417 -13.46 13.60 -13.39
C ALA A 417 -12.92 13.74 -11.96
N HIS A 418 -11.67 13.35 -11.71
CA HIS A 418 -11.07 13.34 -10.38
C HIS A 418 -9.71 14.05 -10.37
N LEU A 419 -9.57 15.03 -9.47
CA LEU A 419 -8.36 15.81 -9.30
C LEU A 419 -7.92 15.78 -7.83
N GLU A 420 -6.71 15.28 -7.58
CA GLU A 420 -6.07 15.33 -6.27
C GLU A 420 -4.86 16.27 -6.32
N LEU A 421 -4.87 17.29 -5.46
CA LEU A 421 -3.82 18.29 -5.41
C LEU A 421 -3.20 18.38 -4.01
N ASP A 422 -1.89 18.20 -3.96
CA ASP A 422 -1.08 18.58 -2.81
C ASP A 422 -0.23 19.80 -3.17
N PHE A 423 -0.38 20.91 -2.46
CA PHE A 423 0.35 22.14 -2.75
C PHE A 423 0.95 22.79 -1.51
N ALA A 424 2.02 23.56 -1.72
CA ALA A 424 2.66 24.29 -0.62
C ALA A 424 1.90 25.59 -0.29
N GLU A 425 1.53 26.36 -1.31
CA GLU A 425 0.93 27.69 -1.13
C GLU A 425 -0.14 28.03 -2.17
N VAL A 426 -1.07 28.93 -1.81
CA VAL A 426 -2.05 29.53 -2.73
C VAL A 426 -1.56 30.92 -3.12
N VAL A 427 -1.47 31.20 -4.42
CA VAL A 427 -0.99 32.50 -4.94
C VAL A 427 -1.94 33.08 -5.97
N ALA A 428 -2.18 34.40 -5.92
CA ALA A 428 -3.10 35.07 -6.86
C ALA A 428 -2.49 35.28 -8.26
N THR A 429 -1.16 35.34 -8.35
CA THR A 429 -0.43 35.53 -9.62
C THR A 429 0.88 34.74 -9.55
N ALA A 430 1.23 34.01 -10.61
CA ALA A 430 2.47 33.23 -10.67
C ALA A 430 3.76 34.09 -10.59
N ALA A 431 3.66 35.41 -10.75
CA ALA A 431 4.81 36.33 -10.72
C ALA A 431 5.39 36.60 -9.31
N HIS A 432 4.70 36.25 -8.22
CA HIS A 432 5.07 36.64 -6.85
C HIS A 432 5.90 35.59 -6.07
N VAL A 433 6.45 34.58 -6.73
CA VAL A 433 7.05 33.39 -6.08
C VAL A 433 8.39 33.67 -5.35
N ASN A 434 9.08 34.79 -5.62
CA ASN A 434 10.43 35.03 -5.09
C ASN A 434 10.54 35.97 -3.88
N SER A 435 9.41 36.41 -3.32
CA SER A 435 9.39 37.44 -2.27
C SER A 435 8.92 36.86 -0.94
N ASN A 436 9.82 36.86 0.05
CA ASN A 436 9.51 36.59 1.47
C ASN A 436 8.54 37.66 2.00
N TYR A 437 7.24 37.55 1.71
CA TYR A 437 6.25 38.49 2.18
C TYR A 437 5.77 38.16 3.61
N PRO A 438 5.49 39.18 4.45
CA PRO A 438 4.95 39.00 5.78
C PRO A 438 3.56 38.33 5.75
N ALA A 439 3.19 37.65 6.83
CA ALA A 439 1.97 36.84 6.97
C ALA A 439 0.66 37.57 6.60
N HIS A 440 0.59 38.90 6.76
CA HIS A 440 -0.56 39.70 6.32
C HIS A 440 -0.81 39.65 4.79
N SER A 441 0.20 39.28 3.99
CA SER A 441 0.05 39.07 2.54
C SER A 441 -0.81 37.86 2.21
N LYS A 442 -0.79 36.79 3.01
CA LYS A 442 -1.44 35.51 2.65
C LYS A 442 -2.96 35.62 2.55
N ARG A 443 -3.60 36.40 3.43
CA ARG A 443 -5.06 36.64 3.35
C ARG A 443 -5.44 37.54 2.17
N ALA A 444 -4.63 38.56 1.88
CA ALA A 444 -4.82 39.42 0.71
C ALA A 444 -4.63 38.63 -0.58
N GLU A 445 -3.63 37.75 -0.65
CA GLU A 445 -3.41 36.83 -1.76
C GLU A 445 -4.56 35.85 -1.93
N LEU A 446 -5.07 35.25 -0.86
CA LEU A 446 -6.24 34.36 -0.93
C LEU A 446 -7.49 35.11 -1.40
N THR A 447 -7.70 36.35 -0.94
CA THR A 447 -8.81 37.20 -1.39
C THR A 447 -8.68 37.53 -2.88
N SER A 448 -7.47 37.85 -3.33
CA SER A 448 -7.17 38.12 -4.73
C SER A 448 -7.31 36.86 -5.60
N PHE A 449 -6.85 35.71 -5.12
CA PHE A 449 -7.06 34.40 -5.73
C PHE A 449 -8.55 34.12 -5.93
N LYS A 450 -9.34 34.23 -4.85
CA LYS A 450 -10.80 34.03 -4.87
C LYS A 450 -11.48 34.91 -5.91
N LYS A 451 -11.16 36.21 -5.91
CA LYS A 451 -11.72 37.15 -6.88
C LYS A 451 -11.42 36.72 -8.32
N LYS A 452 -10.16 36.38 -8.62
CA LYS A 452 -9.76 35.95 -9.97
C LYS A 452 -10.39 34.63 -10.41
N VAL A 453 -10.51 33.65 -9.52
CA VAL A 453 -11.21 32.38 -9.81
C VAL A 453 -12.70 32.64 -10.05
N TRP A 454 -13.31 33.52 -9.26
CA TRP A 454 -14.72 33.90 -9.41
C TRP A 454 -15.00 34.62 -10.74
N ASP A 455 -14.11 35.54 -11.13
CA ASP A 455 -14.20 36.27 -12.40
C ASP A 455 -14.09 35.32 -13.61
N ARG A 456 -13.48 34.14 -13.42
CA ARG A 456 -13.28 33.10 -14.44
C ARG A 456 -14.26 31.94 -14.35
N ARG A 457 -15.28 32.01 -13.50
CA ARG A 457 -16.23 30.89 -13.28
C ARG A 457 -16.84 30.32 -14.57
N ALA A 458 -17.04 31.16 -15.59
CA ALA A 458 -17.59 30.72 -16.88
C ALA A 458 -16.69 29.70 -17.59
N SER A 459 -15.36 29.81 -17.49
CA SER A 459 -14.44 28.84 -18.10
C SER A 459 -14.36 27.52 -17.34
N TYR A 460 -14.84 27.47 -16.10
CA TYR A 460 -14.91 26.25 -15.30
C TYR A 460 -16.26 25.55 -15.41
N ALA A 461 -17.27 26.18 -16.00
CA ALA A 461 -18.61 25.61 -16.14
C ALA A 461 -18.65 24.40 -17.08
N GLU A 462 -17.74 24.32 -18.05
CA GLU A 462 -17.59 23.19 -18.97
C GLU A 462 -16.68 22.09 -18.43
N TRP A 463 -16.08 22.29 -17.25
CA TRP A 463 -15.18 21.32 -16.65
C TRP A 463 -15.98 20.18 -16.02
N GLU A 464 -15.86 18.96 -16.55
CA GLU A 464 -16.55 17.74 -16.07
C GLU A 464 -15.98 17.22 -14.73
N LEU A 465 -15.47 18.10 -13.87
CA LEU A 465 -14.82 17.72 -12.62
C LEU A 465 -15.85 17.32 -11.56
N GLU A 466 -15.88 16.04 -11.23
CA GLU A 466 -16.78 15.45 -10.25
C GLU A 466 -16.21 15.51 -8.83
N THR A 467 -14.90 15.30 -8.66
CA THR A 467 -14.24 15.28 -7.34
C THR A 467 -12.96 16.09 -7.33
N LEU A 468 -12.82 16.97 -6.33
CA LEU A 468 -11.59 17.68 -6.04
C LEU A 468 -11.13 17.35 -4.61
N SER A 469 -10.00 16.66 -4.50
CA SER A 469 -9.34 16.39 -3.23
C SER A 469 -8.14 17.30 -3.04
N VAL A 470 -8.07 18.02 -1.93
CA VAL A 470 -6.98 18.97 -1.65
C VAL A 470 -6.33 18.68 -0.31
N SER A 471 -4.99 18.66 -0.26
CA SER A 471 -4.25 18.59 1.00
C SER A 471 -4.22 19.96 1.71
N GLN A 472 -4.24 19.98 3.04
CA GLN A 472 -4.03 21.23 3.80
C GLN A 472 -2.60 21.80 3.63
N GLY A 473 -1.68 20.99 3.11
CA GLY A 473 -0.26 21.29 3.07
C GLY A 473 0.34 21.47 4.48
N PRO A 474 1.61 21.92 4.58
CA PRO A 474 2.25 22.22 5.86
C PRO A 474 1.79 23.54 6.49
N SER A 475 0.86 24.26 5.86
CA SER A 475 0.43 25.57 6.33
C SER A 475 -0.59 25.43 7.47
N THR A 476 -0.46 26.23 8.52
CA THR A 476 -1.42 26.30 9.63
C THR A 476 -2.72 27.03 9.27
N TYR A 477 -2.88 27.48 8.03
CA TYR A 477 -4.03 28.28 7.61
C TYR A 477 -5.21 27.41 7.16
N LEU A 478 -6.41 27.81 7.52
CA LEU A 478 -7.67 27.14 7.18
C LEU A 478 -8.13 27.47 5.75
N TRP A 479 -7.27 27.29 4.75
CA TRP A 479 -7.64 27.55 3.35
C TRP A 479 -8.72 26.58 2.85
N LEU A 480 -8.76 25.35 3.39
CA LEU A 480 -9.65 24.28 2.90
C LEU A 480 -11.12 24.70 2.89
N ALA A 481 -11.65 25.20 4.01
CA ALA A 481 -13.05 25.64 4.08
C ALA A 481 -13.34 26.80 3.11
N GLU A 482 -12.37 27.70 2.94
CA GLU A 482 -12.48 28.84 2.04
C GLU A 482 -12.40 28.45 0.55
N LEU A 483 -11.62 27.43 0.22
CA LEU A 483 -11.50 26.86 -1.14
C LEU A 483 -12.71 26.00 -1.48
N GLN A 484 -13.18 25.17 -0.54
CA GLN A 484 -14.37 24.34 -0.70
C GLN A 484 -15.56 25.18 -1.17
N GLY A 485 -15.93 26.19 -0.40
CA GLY A 485 -17.08 27.03 -0.72
C GLY A 485 -16.89 27.89 -1.99
N LEU A 486 -15.65 28.08 -2.45
CA LEU A 486 -15.36 28.73 -3.74
C LEU A 486 -15.58 27.75 -4.90
N PHE A 487 -14.97 26.56 -4.84
CA PHE A 487 -15.01 25.59 -5.93
C PHE A 487 -16.40 25.00 -6.13
N GLU A 488 -17.14 24.69 -5.05
CA GLU A 488 -18.52 24.21 -5.14
C GLU A 488 -19.46 25.21 -5.85
N LYS A 489 -19.13 26.51 -5.84
CA LYS A 489 -19.88 27.55 -6.54
C LYS A 489 -19.41 27.78 -7.98
N CYS A 490 -18.13 27.55 -8.24
CA CYS A 490 -17.55 27.76 -9.57
C CYS A 490 -17.68 26.54 -10.49
N VAL A 491 -17.74 25.33 -9.94
CA VAL A 491 -17.83 24.06 -10.66
C VAL A 491 -19.11 23.33 -10.23
N PRO A 492 -20.16 23.31 -11.05
CA PRO A 492 -21.42 22.67 -10.70
C PRO A 492 -21.27 21.17 -10.42
N GLY A 493 -21.83 20.69 -9.31
CA GLY A 493 -21.84 19.26 -8.97
C GLY A 493 -20.54 18.72 -8.35
N LEU A 494 -19.53 19.57 -8.13
CA LEU A 494 -18.25 19.17 -7.57
C LEU A 494 -18.38 18.67 -6.12
N GLN A 495 -17.81 17.49 -5.84
CA GLN A 495 -17.57 17.01 -4.49
C GLN A 495 -16.17 17.41 -4.03
N PHE A 496 -16.10 18.33 -3.07
CA PHE A 496 -14.84 18.70 -2.45
C PHE A 496 -14.50 17.75 -1.30
N LYS A 497 -13.27 17.24 -1.26
CA LYS A 497 -12.78 16.34 -0.20
C LYS A 497 -11.45 16.84 0.34
N GLU A 498 -11.26 16.68 1.65
CA GLU A 498 -9.94 16.87 2.24
C GLU A 498 -9.08 15.64 1.94
N LEU A 499 -7.93 15.86 1.30
CA LEU A 499 -6.95 14.80 1.09
C LEU A 499 -6.22 14.56 2.40
N LEU A 500 -6.44 13.41 3.00
CA LEU A 500 -5.68 13.00 4.17
C LEU A 500 -4.18 12.94 3.80
N PRO A 501 -3.28 13.44 4.66
CA PRO A 501 -1.86 13.38 4.38
C PRO A 501 -1.48 11.92 4.14
N SER A 502 -1.00 11.64 2.93
CA SER A 502 -0.46 10.34 2.59
C SER A 502 0.68 10.04 3.56
N ALA A 503 0.59 8.92 4.27
CA ALA A 503 1.61 8.49 5.21
C ALA A 503 2.90 8.19 4.40
N CYS A 504 3.80 9.18 4.30
CA CYS A 504 5.10 9.08 3.63
C CYS A 504 6.13 8.30 4.46
#